data_AF-A0A4W3H232-F1
#
_entry.id   AF-A0A4W3H232-F1
#
_cell.length_a   1.000
_cell.length_b   1.000
_cell.length_c   1.000
_cell.angle_alpha   90.00
_cell.angle_beta   90.00
_cell.angle_gamma   90.00
#
_symmetry.space_group_name_H-M   'P 1'
#
loop_
_entity.id
_entity.type
_entity.pdbx_description
1 polymer ?
#
loop_
_entity_poly.entity_id
_entity_poly.type
_entity_poly.pdbx_seq_one_letter_code
_entity_poly.pdbx_strand_id
1 'polypeptide(L)'
;MDNKFGVEQQEGEEDQTKEKGHGGCGRYQPRIRRVGLELYAEWKHVNEDSQEKKILLNPERVYEIFKRITDEECMILGMDPKYAKPEWMILTVLPVPPLSVR
;
A
#
# COMPACT_ATOMS: atom_id res chain seq x y z
N MET A 1 24.40 -18.53 -52.10
CA MET A 1 24.50 -17.29 -52.86
C MET A 1 23.36 -17.33 -53.86
N ASP A 2 22.27 -16.56 -53.82
CA ASP A 2 21.92 -15.29 -53.19
C ASP A 2 20.37 -15.24 -53.11
N ASN A 3 19.75 -14.87 -51.98
CA ASN A 3 19.06 -13.59 -51.76
C ASN A 3 18.15 -13.16 -52.93
N LYS A 4 16.86 -12.81 -52.83
CA LYS A 4 15.99 -12.25 -51.78
C LYS A 4 14.68 -11.89 -52.55
N PHE A 5 13.46 -12.12 -52.10
CA PHE A 5 12.56 -11.08 -51.56
C PHE A 5 11.11 -11.55 -51.78
N GLY A 6 10.31 -11.46 -50.74
CA GLY A 6 8.86 -11.67 -50.78
C GLY A 6 8.31 -11.37 -49.39
N VAL A 7 8.44 -10.12 -48.96
CA VAL A 7 7.79 -9.62 -47.75
C VAL A 7 6.61 -8.78 -48.22
N GLU A 8 5.43 -9.38 -48.22
CA GLU A 8 4.17 -8.67 -48.10
C GLU A 8 3.65 -8.82 -46.67
N GLN A 9 3.06 -7.74 -46.19
CA GLN A 9 2.76 -7.41 -44.81
C GLN A 9 1.71 -8.33 -44.18
N GLN A 10 1.89 -8.66 -42.90
CA GLN A 10 0.77 -8.87 -41.97
C GLN A 10 1.10 -8.22 -40.62
N GLU A 11 0.21 -7.34 -40.21
CA GLU A 11 0.19 -6.62 -38.94
C GLU A 11 0.22 -7.63 -37.78
N GLY A 12 1.30 -7.61 -37.01
CA GLY A 12 1.54 -8.53 -35.90
C GLY A 12 1.15 -7.92 -34.56
N GLU A 13 -0.05 -8.30 -34.11
CA GLU A 13 -0.52 -8.49 -32.73
C GLU A 13 0.21 -7.74 -31.61
N GLU A 14 -0.49 -6.78 -31.00
CA GLU A 14 -0.15 -6.23 -29.69
C GLU A 14 0.00 -7.38 -28.69
N ASP A 15 1.19 -7.52 -28.12
CA ASP A 15 1.56 -8.52 -27.12
C ASP A 15 0.68 -8.39 -25.85
N GLN A 16 -0.40 -9.17 -25.81
CA GLN A 16 -1.37 -9.25 -24.71
C GLN A 16 -0.84 -10.01 -23.47
N THR A 17 0.48 -10.12 -23.27
CA THR A 17 1.05 -10.91 -22.15
C THR A 17 1.75 -10.10 -21.06
N LYS A 18 1.75 -8.76 -21.12
CA LYS A 18 2.12 -7.98 -19.93
C LYS A 18 0.96 -7.98 -18.95
N GLU A 19 1.08 -8.79 -17.90
CA GLU A 19 0.16 -8.75 -16.77
C GLU A 19 -0.06 -7.30 -16.34
N LYS A 20 -1.32 -6.86 -16.33
CA LYS A 20 -1.69 -5.53 -15.86
C LYS A 20 -1.31 -5.43 -14.39
N GLY A 21 -0.19 -4.79 -14.09
CA GLY A 21 0.25 -4.55 -12.72
C GLY A 21 -0.74 -3.69 -11.94
N HIS A 22 -0.82 -3.89 -10.63
CA HIS A 22 -1.72 -3.19 -9.72
C HIS A 22 -1.34 -1.71 -9.44
N GLY A 23 -0.68 -1.01 -10.38
CA GLY A 23 -0.36 0.43 -10.27
C GLY A 23 0.38 0.82 -8.98
N GLY A 24 1.61 0.32 -8.76
CA GLY A 24 2.39 0.60 -7.56
C GLY A 24 3.40 1.76 -7.69
N CYS A 25 3.89 2.28 -6.57
CA CYS A 25 4.97 3.29 -6.51
C CYS A 25 6.39 2.70 -6.59
N GLY A 26 6.53 1.37 -6.66
CA GLY A 26 7.83 0.69 -6.83
C GLY A 26 8.73 0.57 -5.59
N ARG A 27 8.26 0.99 -4.40
CA ARG A 27 9.02 0.81 -3.14
C ARG A 27 8.78 -0.59 -2.53
N TYR A 28 9.83 -1.17 -1.94
CA TYR A 28 9.69 -2.43 -1.20
C TYR A 28 8.78 -2.27 0.03
N GLN A 29 7.84 -3.20 0.20
CA GLN A 29 6.98 -3.27 1.38
C GLN A 29 7.79 -3.72 2.62
N PRO A 30 7.78 -2.97 3.74
CA PRO A 30 8.43 -3.40 4.97
C PRO A 30 7.69 -4.55 5.65
N ARG A 31 8.41 -5.26 6.53
CA ARG A 31 7.80 -6.13 7.54
C ARG A 31 7.48 -5.31 8.78
N ILE A 32 6.24 -5.37 9.25
CA ILE A 32 5.84 -4.68 10.48
C ILE A 32 6.08 -5.60 11.68
N ARG A 33 6.80 -5.10 12.68
CA ARG A 33 7.13 -5.82 13.92
C ARG A 33 6.59 -5.04 15.12
N ARG A 34 5.95 -5.73 16.07
CA ARG A 34 5.56 -5.15 17.35
C ARG A 34 6.65 -5.36 18.39
N VAL A 35 7.06 -4.29 19.06
CA VAL A 35 7.99 -4.31 20.20
C VAL A 35 7.32 -3.57 21.35
N GLY A 36 6.83 -4.30 22.35
CA GLY A 36 6.00 -3.71 23.40
C GLY A 36 4.73 -3.08 22.82
N LEU A 37 4.57 -1.76 23.01
CA LEU A 37 3.47 -0.96 22.47
C LEU A 37 3.82 -0.24 21.15
N GLU A 38 5.07 -0.37 20.68
CA GLU A 38 5.55 0.29 19.47
C GLU A 38 5.50 -0.65 18.26
N LEU A 39 5.34 -0.05 17.08
CA LEU A 39 5.43 -0.73 15.80
C LEU A 39 6.66 -0.23 15.03
N TYR A 40 7.43 -1.15 14.46
CA TYR A 40 8.59 -0.86 13.62
C TYR A 40 8.37 -1.42 12.22
N ALA A 41 8.73 -0.63 11.21
CA ALA A 41 8.83 -1.08 9.83
C ALA A 41 10.28 -1.47 9.53
N GLU A 42 10.50 -2.73 9.14
CA GLU A 42 11.82 -3.29 8.84
C GLU A 42 11.91 -3.73 7.36
N TRP A 43 12.88 -3.19 6.63
CA TRP A 43 13.15 -3.52 5.23
C TRP A 43 14.31 -4.51 5.12
N LYS A 44 14.11 -5.58 4.34
CA LYS A 44 15.19 -6.49 3.93
C LYS A 44 16.01 -5.91 2.78
N HIS A 45 15.33 -5.28 1.83
CA HIS A 45 15.89 -4.64 0.66
C HIS A 45 15.41 -3.18 0.62
N VAL A 46 16.31 -2.28 0.27
CA VAL A 46 16.03 -0.86 0.07
C VAL A 46 16.30 -0.50 -1.38
N ASN A 47 15.51 0.42 -1.94
CA ASN A 47 15.71 0.89 -3.31
C ASN A 47 16.94 1.81 -3.40
N GLU A 48 17.17 2.59 -2.34
CA GLU A 48 18.25 3.58 -2.22
C GLU A 48 19.05 3.28 -0.95
N ASP A 49 20.38 3.32 -1.04
CA ASP A 49 21.26 2.99 0.09
C ASP A 49 21.14 3.99 1.26
N SER A 50 20.68 5.21 0.98
CA SER A 50 20.40 6.24 1.99
C SER A 50 19.15 5.94 2.83
N GLN A 51 18.32 4.97 2.44
CA GLN A 51 17.09 4.65 3.15
C GLN A 51 17.37 3.84 4.41
N GLU A 52 16.85 4.30 5.56
CA GLU A 52 16.91 3.56 6.81
C GLU A 52 16.18 2.21 6.69
N LYS A 53 16.86 1.15 7.16
CA LYS A 53 16.32 -0.22 7.11
C LYS A 53 15.31 -0.51 8.22
N LYS A 54 15.27 0.30 9.27
CA LYS A 54 14.36 0.15 10.40
C LYS A 54 13.88 1.52 10.87
N ILE A 55 12.58 1.74 10.81
CA ILE A 55 11.95 3.02 11.17
C ILE A 55 10.80 2.76 12.14
N LEU A 56 10.67 3.59 13.16
CA LEU A 56 9.49 3.60 14.05
C LEU A 56 8.27 4.07 13.25
N LEU A 57 7.17 3.32 13.32
CA LEU A 57 5.92 3.69 12.68
C LEU A 57 5.17 4.71 13.52
N ASN A 58 5.35 5.99 13.19
CA ASN A 58 4.60 7.07 13.79
C ASN A 58 3.10 6.94 13.47
N PRO A 59 2.20 7.06 14.48
CA PRO A 59 0.76 6.96 14.27
C PRO A 59 0.22 7.96 13.24
N GLU A 60 0.75 9.18 13.21
CA GLU A 60 0.38 10.21 12.23
C GLU A 60 0.63 9.75 10.78
N ARG A 61 1.75 9.07 10.53
CA ARG A 61 2.06 8.53 9.20
C ARG A 61 1.08 7.43 8.81
N VAL A 62 0.69 6.57 9.75
CA VAL A 62 -0.30 5.51 9.51
C VAL A 62 -1.68 6.13 9.24
N TYR A 63 -2.05 7.17 10.00
CA TYR A 63 -3.28 7.92 9.81
C TYR A 63 -3.37 8.44 8.38
N GLU A 64 -2.38 9.21 7.91
CA GLU A 64 -2.35 9.76 6.55
C GLU A 64 -2.40 8.70 5.44
N ILE A 65 -1.85 7.50 5.67
CA ILE A 65 -1.98 6.37 4.74
C ILE A 65 -3.41 5.85 4.74
N PHE A 66 -4.01 5.64 5.92
CA PHE A 66 -5.38 5.15 6.04
C PHE A 66 -6.43 6.12 5.49
N LYS A 67 -6.22 7.44 5.57
CA LYS A 67 -7.11 8.43 4.93
C LYS A 67 -7.19 8.31 3.42
N ARG A 68 -6.14 7.76 2.79
CA ARG A 68 -6.06 7.61 1.33
C ARG A 68 -6.74 6.34 0.84
N ILE A 69 -7.12 5.43 1.74
CA ILE A 69 -7.86 4.22 1.39
C ILE A 69 -9.27 4.65 0.97
N THR A 70 -9.67 4.27 -0.24
CA THR A 70 -10.98 4.57 -0.81
C THR A 70 -12.07 3.72 -0.16
N ASP A 71 -13.33 4.13 -0.31
CA ASP A 71 -14.47 3.39 0.24
C ASP A 71 -14.61 1.99 -0.40
N GLU A 72 -14.25 1.84 -1.69
CA GLU A 72 -14.21 0.55 -2.39
C GLU A 72 -13.15 -0.38 -1.79
N GLU A 73 -11.95 0.15 -1.53
CA GLU A 73 -10.86 -0.60 -0.87
C GLU A 73 -11.23 -0.97 0.57
N CYS A 74 -11.95 -0.11 1.29
CA CYS A 74 -12.47 -0.43 2.63
C CYS A 74 -13.39 -1.66 2.58
N MET A 75 -14.30 -1.72 1.61
CA MET A 75 -15.19 -2.87 1.43
C MET A 75 -14.42 -4.15 1.09
N ILE A 76 -13.37 -4.07 0.27
CA ILE A 76 -12.49 -5.21 -0.04
C ILE A 76 -11.77 -5.71 1.23
N LEU A 77 -11.36 -4.79 2.11
CA LEU A 77 -10.76 -5.11 3.41
C LEU A 77 -11.76 -5.68 4.43
N GLY A 78 -13.05 -5.73 4.08
CA GLY A 78 -14.12 -6.22 4.97
C GLY A 78 -14.60 -5.17 5.98
N MET A 79 -14.37 -3.89 5.71
CA MET A 79 -14.80 -2.77 6.56
C MET A 79 -15.93 -2.00 5.87
N ASP A 80 -16.94 -1.58 6.63
CA ASP A 80 -18.00 -0.70 6.11
C ASP A 80 -17.58 0.78 6.27
N PRO A 81 -17.36 1.54 5.19
CA PRO A 81 -16.89 2.93 5.27
C PRO A 81 -17.87 3.86 5.99
N LYS A 82 -19.14 3.48 6.15
CA LYS A 82 -20.13 4.26 6.89
C LYS A 82 -20.00 4.11 8.41
N TYR A 83 -19.52 2.96 8.88
CA TYR A 83 -19.51 2.63 10.32
C TYR A 83 -18.09 2.41 10.87
N ALA A 84 -17.15 2.00 10.04
CA ALA A 84 -15.81 1.58 10.44
C ALA A 84 -14.79 1.93 9.35
N LYS A 85 -14.34 3.18 9.31
CA LYS A 85 -13.18 3.55 8.46
C LYS A 85 -11.86 3.17 9.13
N PRO A 86 -10.84 2.71 8.37
CA PRO A 86 -9.53 2.34 8.94
C PRO A 86 -8.86 3.48 9.72
N GLU A 87 -9.00 4.71 9.25
CA GLU A 87 -8.41 5.90 9.89
C GLU A 87 -8.96 6.16 11.31
N TRP A 88 -10.17 5.70 11.62
CA TRP A 88 -10.80 5.87 12.95
C TRP A 88 -10.26 4.91 14.01
N MET A 89 -9.45 3.92 13.62
CA MET A 89 -8.74 3.07 14.59
C MET A 89 -7.65 3.84 15.35
N ILE A 90 -7.23 5.01 14.83
CA ILE A 90 -6.25 5.87 15.47
C ILE A 90 -6.99 6.92 16.30
N LEU A 91 -6.75 6.90 17.62
CA LEU A 91 -7.37 7.82 18.56
C LEU A 91 -6.81 9.24 18.42
N THR A 92 -7.53 10.10 17.71
CA THR A 92 -7.23 11.55 17.58
C THR A 92 -8.01 12.40 18.59
N VAL A 93 -9.22 11.97 18.95
CA VAL A 93 -10.07 12.58 19.97
C VAL A 93 -10.44 11.53 21.00
N LEU A 94 -10.02 11.73 22.24
CA LEU A 94 -10.34 10.81 23.33
C LEU A 94 -11.68 11.21 23.99
N PRO A 95 -12.71 10.35 23.97
CA PRO A 95 -13.97 10.65 24.64
C PRO A 95 -13.78 10.64 26.16
N VAL A 96 -14.33 11.65 26.83
CA VAL A 96 -14.31 11.74 28.29
C VAL A 96 -15.65 11.23 28.85
N PRO A 97 -15.66 10.16 29.66
CA PRO A 97 -16.90 9.60 30.18
C PRO A 97 -17.55 10.51 31.25
N PRO A 98 -18.89 10.54 31.33
CA PRO A 98 -19.62 11.21 32.39
C PRO A 98 -19.41 10.50 33.74
N LEU A 99 -19.79 11.15 34.85
CA LEU A 99 -19.58 10.65 36.22
C LEU A 99 -20.18 9.25 36.48
N SER A 100 -21.28 8.89 35.82
CA SER A 100 -21.91 7.57 35.98
C SER A 100 -21.04 6.40 35.50
N VAL A 101 -20.04 6.68 34.66
CA VAL A 101 -19.16 5.69 34.03
C VAL A 101 -17.73 5.77 34.59
N ARG A 102 -17.42 6.83 35.35
CA ARG A 102 -16.07 7.15 35.81
C ARG A 102 -15.71 6.43 37.09
#